data_AF-A0A0N8H9P0-F1
#
_entry.id   AF-A0A0N8H9P0-F1
#
_cell.length_a   1.000
_cell.length_b   1.000
_cell.length_c   1.000
_cell.angle_alpha   90.00
_cell.angle_beta   90.00
_cell.angle_gamma   90.00
#
_symmetry.space_group_name_H-M   'P 1'
#
loop_
_entity.id
_entity.type
_entity.pdbx_description
1 polymer ?
#
loop_
_entity_poly.entity_id
_entity_poly.type
_entity_poly.pdbx_seq_one_letter_code
_entity_poly.pdbx_strand_id
1 'polypeptide(L)'
;MKKIITLLLLGLCAQSFAQINCPPGTYFNGSGCTNCLKGTYNPLPGQFACINAPEGAFVPVDSAVAYELCPPGKFSSGTGNEECFACELGKYNPSSGQNSCLSADAGFYVPSTGSVTQSACPPGTFQPGTGQLNCINATPGFYVPNFGSTSAIPAPGGGFVKDDSASSFELCPPGLFNAMTGKTSCDSCSEGTYNSKYGQVECIACSPGSYSGVKGSQECLECLSGTYATNSGEVKCFKCEEGTYAPSAGSWNCTDCQPGTFNPITGQISCQPCAEGYFQPNAGMNICLACVACDDGNPETIDLCDAVTGDCISFTNDVKLEVMGSMYLKPIPKAPDNPEEGQIYFDSFLRKVRVFDGVNWVNIN
;
A
#
# COMPACT_ATOMS: atom_id res chain seq x y z
N MET A 1 73.69 97.28 17.55
CA MET A 1 75.07 96.88 17.92
C MET A 1 74.93 95.84 19.03
N LYS A 2 75.24 94.56 18.94
CA LYS A 2 76.11 93.67 18.13
C LYS A 2 75.42 92.29 18.30
N LYS A 3 74.99 91.49 17.32
CA LYS A 3 75.64 90.79 16.18
C LYS A 3 74.49 89.91 15.64
N ILE A 4 73.98 89.94 14.41
CA ILE A 4 74.58 89.69 13.09
C ILE A 4 75.80 88.77 13.18
N ILE A 5 75.73 87.63 12.48
CA ILE A 5 76.71 86.52 12.37
C ILE A 5 76.37 85.32 13.27
N THR A 6 75.27 84.62 12.96
CA THR A 6 75.31 83.16 12.74
C THR A 6 74.30 82.77 11.65
N LEU A 7 74.28 83.55 10.57
CA LEU A 7 73.76 83.11 9.27
C LEU A 7 74.98 82.54 8.55
N LEU A 8 75.21 81.21 8.59
CA LEU A 8 76.13 80.49 7.66
C LEU A 8 76.22 78.96 7.87
N LEU A 9 75.23 78.29 8.47
CA LEU A 9 75.12 76.82 8.44
C LEU A 9 73.69 76.32 8.15
N LEU A 10 72.82 77.20 7.63
CA LEU A 10 71.46 76.89 7.14
C LEU A 10 71.39 76.85 5.60
N GLY A 11 72.53 76.78 4.92
CA GLY A 11 72.59 76.84 3.46
C GLY A 11 73.64 75.89 2.92
N LEU A 12 73.31 74.59 2.88
CA LEU A 12 73.81 73.56 1.95
C LEU A 12 73.21 72.18 2.30
N CYS A 13 71.87 72.09 2.36
CA CYS A 13 71.13 70.88 1.96
C CYS A 13 69.64 71.20 1.68
N ALA A 14 69.35 72.40 1.17
CA ALA A 14 68.12 72.65 0.43
C ALA A 14 68.44 72.46 -1.06
N GLN A 15 68.93 71.27 -1.41
CA GLN A 15 68.86 70.85 -2.80
C GLN A 15 67.40 70.60 -3.10
N SER A 16 66.82 71.53 -3.86
CA SER A 16 65.72 71.34 -4.79
C SER A 16 65.28 69.90 -5.03
N PHE A 17 64.54 69.31 -4.08
CA PHE A 17 63.51 68.35 -4.45
C PHE A 17 62.38 69.23 -4.97
N ALA A 18 62.26 69.32 -6.29
CA ALA A 18 60.95 69.57 -6.88
C ALA A 18 59.97 68.64 -6.13
N GLN A 19 58.83 69.13 -5.66
CA GLN A 19 57.76 68.26 -5.17
C GLN A 19 57.42 67.33 -6.33
N ILE A 20 58.03 66.14 -6.36
CA ILE A 20 57.67 65.09 -7.31
C ILE A 20 56.36 64.51 -6.76
N ASN A 21 55.28 65.25 -6.97
CA ASN A 21 53.93 64.83 -6.67
C ASN A 21 53.47 63.92 -7.80
N CYS A 22 53.82 62.64 -7.69
CA CYS A 22 53.32 61.63 -8.60
C CYS A 22 51.79 61.59 -8.55
N PRO A 23 51.09 61.62 -9.70
CA PRO A 23 49.63 61.57 -9.72
C PRO A 23 49.11 60.21 -9.20
N PRO A 24 47.83 60.13 -8.79
CA PRO A 24 47.18 58.85 -8.49
C PRO A 24 47.43 57.81 -9.60
N GLY A 25 47.55 56.54 -9.20
CA GLY A 25 47.96 55.46 -10.08
C GLY A 25 49.48 55.32 -10.27
N THR A 26 50.28 56.24 -9.72
CA THR A 26 51.75 56.17 -9.78
C THR A 26 52.37 56.39 -8.40
N TYR A 27 53.61 55.94 -8.19
CA TYR A 27 54.36 56.13 -6.95
C TYR A 27 55.78 56.65 -7.22
N PHE A 28 56.37 57.33 -6.24
CA PHE A 28 57.74 57.85 -6.36
C PHE A 28 58.77 56.79 -5.92
N ASN A 29 59.66 56.40 -6.83
CA ASN A 29 60.69 55.38 -6.57
C ASN A 29 62.09 55.94 -6.25
N GLY A 30 62.22 57.25 -6.00
CA GLY A 30 63.50 57.93 -5.79
C GLY A 30 64.11 58.55 -7.05
N SER A 31 63.69 58.14 -8.25
CA SER A 31 64.19 58.68 -9.54
C SER A 31 63.09 59.31 -10.40
N GLY A 32 61.83 58.95 -10.20
CA GLY A 32 60.68 59.49 -10.92
C GLY A 32 59.37 58.81 -10.54
N CYS A 33 58.28 59.18 -11.22
CA CYS A 33 56.98 58.54 -11.03
C CYS A 33 56.90 57.25 -11.83
N THR A 34 56.61 56.15 -11.14
CA THR A 34 56.46 54.81 -11.71
C THR A 34 55.01 54.37 -11.59
N ASN A 35 54.46 53.75 -12.63
CA ASN A 35 53.09 53.26 -12.63
C ASN A 35 52.91 52.12 -11.62
N CYS A 36 51.77 52.12 -10.93
CA CYS A 36 51.32 50.91 -10.25
C CYS A 36 51.01 49.85 -11.31
N LEU A 37 51.58 48.65 -11.16
CA LEU A 37 51.26 47.55 -12.05
C LEU A 37 49.89 46.95 -11.68
N LYS A 38 49.27 46.23 -12.61
CA LYS A 38 48.11 45.37 -12.33
C LYS A 38 48.27 44.58 -11.03
N GLY A 39 47.16 44.39 -10.32
CA GLY A 39 47.14 43.90 -8.95
C GLY A 39 47.40 44.96 -7.87
N THR A 40 47.93 46.13 -8.23
CA THR A 40 48.21 47.23 -7.27
C THR A 40 47.56 48.54 -7.72
N TYR A 41 47.19 49.39 -6.77
CA TYR A 41 46.57 50.68 -7.05
C TYR A 41 47.12 51.77 -6.15
N ASN A 42 46.96 53.03 -6.56
CA ASN A 42 47.25 54.16 -5.69
C ASN A 42 46.15 55.23 -5.81
N PRO A 43 45.31 55.41 -4.78
CA PRO A 43 44.21 56.38 -4.82
C PRO A 43 44.65 57.83 -4.58
N LEU A 44 45.84 58.06 -4.02
CA LEU A 44 46.29 59.38 -3.58
C LEU A 44 47.56 59.83 -4.32
N PRO A 45 47.72 61.15 -4.59
CA PRO A 45 48.97 61.66 -5.12
C PRO A 45 50.12 61.56 -4.09
N GLY A 46 51.36 61.58 -4.59
CA GLY A 46 52.57 61.72 -3.77
C GLY A 46 52.92 60.50 -2.90
N GLN A 47 52.38 59.32 -3.18
CA GLN A 47 52.74 58.10 -2.45
C GLN A 47 54.11 57.55 -2.90
N PHE A 48 54.75 56.81 -2.00
CA PHE A 48 56.05 56.17 -2.22
C PHE A 48 55.95 54.67 -2.55
N ALA A 49 54.74 54.11 -2.58
CA ALA A 49 54.47 52.74 -2.97
C ALA A 49 53.01 52.59 -3.44
N CYS A 50 52.73 51.52 -4.19
CA CYS A 50 51.37 51.10 -4.52
C CYS A 50 50.79 50.17 -3.45
N ILE A 51 49.47 50.16 -3.34
CA ILE A 51 48.72 49.31 -2.41
C ILE A 51 48.26 48.06 -3.17
N ASN A 52 48.46 46.87 -2.59
CA ASN A 52 47.93 45.64 -3.16
C ASN A 52 46.39 45.65 -3.12
N ALA A 53 45.75 45.15 -4.17
CA ALA A 53 44.33 44.83 -4.13
C ALA A 53 44.05 43.91 -2.92
N PRO A 54 43.05 44.20 -2.06
CA PRO A 54 42.72 43.33 -0.95
C PRO A 54 42.13 41.99 -1.42
N GLU A 55 41.99 41.02 -0.51
CA GLU A 55 41.31 39.76 -0.85
C GLU A 55 39.88 40.00 -1.34
N GLY A 56 39.43 39.19 -2.29
CA GLY A 56 38.14 39.36 -2.95
C GLY A 56 38.07 40.55 -3.91
N ALA A 57 39.18 41.26 -4.13
CA ALA A 57 39.30 42.31 -5.12
C ALA A 57 40.39 42.00 -6.16
N PHE A 58 40.36 42.73 -7.27
CA PHE A 58 41.34 42.68 -8.33
C PHE A 58 41.59 44.06 -8.94
N VAL A 59 42.74 44.22 -9.60
CA VAL A 59 43.08 45.41 -10.39
C VAL A 59 43.55 44.96 -11.78
N PRO A 60 42.75 45.15 -12.85
CA PRO A 60 43.03 44.55 -14.16
C PRO A 60 43.97 45.37 -15.05
N VAL A 61 44.27 46.61 -14.67
CA VAL A 61 45.02 47.57 -15.49
C VAL A 61 46.16 48.21 -14.72
N ASP A 62 47.20 48.61 -15.42
CA ASP A 62 48.26 49.44 -14.86
C ASP A 62 47.76 50.86 -14.58
N SER A 63 48.44 51.55 -13.67
CA SER A 63 48.14 52.91 -13.22
C SER A 63 46.75 53.07 -12.59
N ALA A 64 46.21 52.01 -11.99
CA ALA A 64 44.90 52.05 -11.36
C ALA A 64 44.87 52.93 -10.11
N VAL A 65 43.77 53.67 -9.93
CA VAL A 65 43.52 54.52 -8.76
C VAL A 65 42.62 53.86 -7.72
N ALA A 66 42.04 52.70 -8.06
CA ALA A 66 41.14 51.93 -7.21
C ALA A 66 41.20 50.45 -7.61
N TYR A 67 40.63 49.59 -6.77
CA TYR A 67 40.39 48.18 -7.05
C TYR A 67 38.92 47.93 -7.39
N GLU A 68 38.66 46.79 -8.04
CA GLU A 68 37.32 46.28 -8.29
C GLU A 68 37.06 45.04 -7.41
N LEU A 69 35.84 44.89 -6.90
CA LEU A 69 35.46 43.67 -6.19
C LEU A 69 35.20 42.55 -7.20
N CYS A 70 35.59 41.32 -6.85
CA CYS A 70 35.23 40.16 -7.64
C CYS A 70 33.70 40.06 -7.77
N PRO A 71 33.16 39.90 -8.99
CA PRO A 71 31.73 39.72 -9.16
C PRO A 71 31.26 38.37 -8.56
N PRO A 72 29.96 38.21 -8.29
CA PRO A 72 29.39 36.91 -7.94
C PRO A 72 29.82 35.81 -8.92
N GLY A 73 30.00 34.60 -8.39
CA GLY A 73 30.54 33.45 -9.14
C GLY A 73 32.06 33.47 -9.28
N LYS A 74 32.75 34.52 -8.85
CA LYS A 74 34.22 34.60 -8.85
C LYS A 74 34.78 34.92 -7.47
N PHE A 75 36.05 34.63 -7.27
CA PHE A 75 36.77 34.91 -6.03
C PHE A 75 38.23 35.32 -6.31
N SER A 76 38.88 35.89 -5.30
CA SER A 76 40.29 36.27 -5.34
C SER A 76 40.90 35.98 -3.96
N SER A 77 41.76 34.96 -3.88
CA SER A 77 42.45 34.59 -2.64
C SER A 77 43.78 35.34 -2.50
N GLY A 78 44.09 35.87 -1.31
CA GLY A 78 45.28 36.68 -1.10
C GLY A 78 45.17 38.10 -1.69
N THR A 79 46.24 38.88 -1.54
CA THR A 79 46.28 40.29 -1.97
C THR A 79 47.09 40.47 -3.25
N GLY A 80 46.77 41.49 -4.04
CA GLY A 80 47.54 41.85 -5.23
C GLY A 80 47.06 41.17 -6.51
N ASN A 81 45.83 40.65 -6.54
CA ASN A 81 45.32 39.89 -7.68
C ASN A 81 44.98 40.80 -8.88
N GLU A 82 45.34 40.33 -10.06
CA GLU A 82 45.14 41.04 -11.33
C GLU A 82 43.78 40.71 -11.96
N GLU A 83 43.19 39.58 -11.57
CA GLU A 83 41.89 39.10 -12.02
C GLU A 83 41.21 38.26 -10.94
N CYS A 84 39.94 37.90 -11.18
CA CYS A 84 39.19 36.98 -10.32
C CYS A 84 38.98 35.62 -10.98
N PHE A 85 39.12 34.58 -10.18
CA PHE A 85 38.96 33.19 -10.58
C PHE A 85 37.51 32.76 -10.43
N ALA A 86 36.97 32.04 -11.43
CA ALA A 86 35.62 31.49 -11.32
C ALA A 86 35.57 30.39 -10.26
N CYS A 87 34.44 30.27 -9.56
CA CYS A 87 34.20 29.12 -8.71
C CYS A 87 34.26 27.84 -9.54
N GLU A 88 35.01 26.86 -9.07
CA GLU A 88 35.08 25.55 -9.70
C GLU A 88 33.75 24.80 -9.55
N LEU A 89 33.60 23.71 -10.31
CA LEU A 89 32.42 22.83 -10.21
C LEU A 89 32.21 22.37 -8.77
N GLY A 90 30.95 22.27 -8.34
CA GLY A 90 30.61 21.92 -6.96
C GLY A 90 30.72 23.10 -5.99
N LYS A 91 31.18 24.26 -6.43
CA LYS A 91 31.26 25.48 -5.61
C LYS A 91 30.55 26.66 -6.28
N TYR A 92 30.06 27.57 -5.46
CA TYR A 92 29.36 28.77 -5.90
C TYR A 92 29.77 29.98 -5.06
N ASN A 93 29.50 31.17 -5.59
CA ASN A 93 29.63 32.41 -4.82
C ASN A 93 28.44 33.34 -5.12
N PRO A 94 27.53 33.56 -4.15
CA PRO A 94 26.36 34.42 -4.36
C PRO A 94 26.65 35.92 -4.27
N SER A 95 27.81 36.33 -3.73
CA SER A 95 28.09 37.72 -3.38
C SER A 95 29.35 38.26 -4.06
N SER A 96 29.40 39.56 -4.30
CA SER A 96 30.66 40.21 -4.74
C SER A 96 31.68 40.26 -3.61
N GLY A 97 32.97 40.36 -3.95
CA GLY A 97 34.04 40.62 -2.99
C GLY A 97 34.47 39.40 -2.15
N GLN A 98 34.12 38.18 -2.54
CA GLN A 98 34.52 37.00 -1.77
C GLN A 98 35.95 36.57 -2.06
N ASN A 99 36.63 36.11 -1.02
CA ASN A 99 38.00 35.57 -1.12
C ASN A 99 38.03 34.05 -1.39
N SER A 100 36.88 33.39 -1.40
CA SER A 100 36.73 31.95 -1.66
C SER A 100 35.31 31.62 -2.12
N CYS A 101 35.11 30.42 -2.64
CA CYS A 101 33.79 29.92 -3.03
C CYS A 101 33.24 28.94 -2.00
N LEU A 102 31.92 28.96 -1.83
CA LEU A 102 31.17 28.05 -0.96
C LEU A 102 30.97 26.72 -1.69
N SER A 103 31.16 25.60 -0.99
CA SER A 103 30.77 24.29 -1.51
C SER A 103 29.25 24.16 -1.57
N ALA A 104 28.73 23.44 -2.55
CA ALA A 104 27.32 23.06 -2.58
C ALA A 104 26.96 22.28 -1.30
N ASP A 105 25.84 22.61 -0.67
CA ASP A 105 25.36 21.91 0.52
C ASP A 105 24.87 20.50 0.18
N ALA A 106 24.76 19.62 1.18
CA ALA A 106 24.12 18.33 1.00
C ALA A 106 22.66 18.52 0.57
N GLY A 107 22.21 17.72 -0.39
CA GLY A 107 20.94 17.87 -1.08
C GLY A 107 21.00 18.82 -2.28
N PHE A 108 22.14 19.47 -2.52
CA PHE A 108 22.34 20.40 -3.63
C PHE A 108 23.52 19.99 -4.53
N TYR A 109 23.57 20.57 -5.72
CA TYR A 109 24.64 20.38 -6.68
C TYR A 109 24.95 21.67 -7.44
N VAL A 110 26.17 21.76 -7.96
CA VAL A 110 26.62 22.87 -8.83
C VAL A 110 27.32 22.28 -10.07
N PRO A 111 26.66 22.26 -11.24
CA PRO A 111 27.17 21.59 -12.43
C PRO A 111 28.04 22.49 -13.33
N SER A 112 28.21 23.78 -12.98
CA SER A 112 28.86 24.76 -13.84
C SER A 112 29.82 25.65 -13.08
N THR A 113 30.96 25.97 -13.71
CA THR A 113 31.94 26.90 -13.15
C THR A 113 31.37 28.31 -13.13
N GLY A 114 31.83 29.15 -12.20
CA GLY A 114 31.36 30.52 -12.06
C GLY A 114 29.92 30.64 -11.53
N SER A 115 29.36 29.58 -10.94
CA SER A 115 27.99 29.59 -10.46
C SER A 115 27.80 30.57 -9.30
N VAL A 116 26.68 31.28 -9.33
CA VAL A 116 26.27 32.21 -8.26
C VAL A 116 25.36 31.55 -7.22
N THR A 117 24.83 30.36 -7.53
CA THR A 117 23.89 29.63 -6.69
C THR A 117 24.17 28.13 -6.78
N GLN A 118 23.63 27.39 -5.82
CA GLN A 118 23.50 25.94 -5.87
C GLN A 118 22.08 25.51 -6.29
N SER A 119 21.95 24.35 -6.91
CA SER A 119 20.67 23.78 -7.35
C SER A 119 20.26 22.65 -6.42
N ALA A 120 19.01 22.65 -5.94
CA ALA A 120 18.51 21.53 -5.13
C ALA A 120 18.31 20.29 -6.00
N CYS A 121 18.62 19.11 -5.46
CA CYS A 121 18.31 17.86 -6.12
C CYS A 121 16.80 17.72 -6.31
N PRO A 122 16.31 17.46 -7.53
CA PRO A 122 14.88 17.28 -7.77
C PRO A 122 14.36 15.97 -7.15
N PRO A 123 13.03 15.86 -6.89
CA PRO A 123 12.39 14.60 -6.51
C PRO A 123 12.82 13.45 -7.42
N GLY A 124 13.01 12.27 -6.84
CA GLY A 124 13.67 11.14 -7.48
C GLY A 124 15.19 11.08 -7.30
N THR A 125 15.82 12.18 -6.88
CA THR A 125 17.28 12.24 -6.72
C THR A 125 17.68 12.84 -5.38
N PHE A 126 18.85 12.46 -4.88
CA PHE A 126 19.36 12.91 -3.58
C PHE A 126 20.87 13.14 -3.64
N GLN A 127 21.43 13.87 -2.68
CA GLN A 127 22.87 14.06 -2.59
C GLN A 127 23.34 14.12 -1.13
N PRO A 128 23.99 13.07 -0.59
CA PRO A 128 24.45 13.06 0.79
C PRO A 128 25.70 13.91 1.03
N GLY A 129 26.54 14.12 0.01
CA GLY A 129 27.80 14.84 0.12
C GLY A 129 27.68 16.34 -0.15
N THR A 130 28.66 17.11 0.30
CA THR A 130 28.82 18.52 -0.08
C THR A 130 29.77 18.66 -1.27
N GLY A 131 29.71 19.80 -1.97
CA GLY A 131 30.59 20.12 -3.09
C GLY A 131 30.32 19.31 -4.36
N GLN A 132 29.11 18.78 -4.51
CA GLN A 132 28.81 17.78 -5.52
C GLN A 132 28.34 18.41 -6.83
N LEU A 133 28.61 17.70 -7.93
CA LEU A 133 28.36 18.20 -9.28
C LEU A 133 27.00 17.78 -9.81
N ASN A 134 26.45 16.69 -9.28
CA ASN A 134 25.21 16.07 -9.72
C ASN A 134 24.50 15.40 -8.54
N CYS A 135 23.24 15.07 -8.74
CA CYS A 135 22.46 14.27 -7.80
C CYS A 135 22.55 12.77 -8.13
N ILE A 136 22.33 11.95 -7.12
CA ILE A 136 22.28 10.49 -7.20
C ILE A 136 20.82 10.08 -7.39
N ASN A 137 20.54 9.22 -8.36
CA ASN A 137 19.21 8.69 -8.59
C ASN A 137 18.82 7.72 -7.46
N ALA A 138 17.57 7.79 -7.00
CA ALA A 138 17.00 6.73 -6.19
C ALA A 138 16.93 5.44 -6.99
N THR A 139 17.45 4.33 -6.46
CA THR A 139 17.40 3.01 -7.11
C THR A 139 16.03 2.36 -6.92
N PRO A 140 15.66 1.34 -7.72
CA PRO A 140 14.42 0.59 -7.51
C PRO A 140 14.26 0.12 -6.07
N GLY A 141 13.03 0.18 -5.57
CA GLY A 141 12.70 -0.02 -4.16
C GLY A 141 12.79 1.24 -3.30
N PHE A 142 13.38 2.33 -3.80
CA PHE A 142 13.54 3.58 -3.05
C PHE A 142 12.96 4.76 -3.82
N TYR A 143 12.48 5.77 -3.10
CA TYR A 143 11.95 7.00 -3.68
C TYR A 143 12.42 8.23 -2.91
N VAL A 144 12.39 9.39 -3.57
CA VAL A 144 12.75 10.69 -2.98
C VAL A 144 11.64 11.70 -3.27
N PRO A 145 10.78 12.04 -2.30
CA PRO A 145 9.60 12.86 -2.58
C PRO A 145 9.90 14.36 -2.68
N ASN A 146 10.95 14.84 -2.01
CA ASN A 146 11.19 16.26 -1.81
C ASN A 146 12.46 16.73 -2.51
N PHE A 147 12.44 17.99 -2.97
CA PHE A 147 13.65 18.68 -3.40
C PHE A 147 14.67 18.75 -2.27
N GLY A 148 15.96 18.75 -2.61
CA GLY A 148 17.02 18.98 -1.63
C GLY A 148 17.27 17.82 -0.68
N SER A 149 16.77 16.62 -1.00
CA SER A 149 16.92 15.46 -0.12
C SER A 149 18.36 14.95 -0.08
N THR A 150 18.80 14.52 1.10
CA THR A 150 20.15 13.97 1.33
C THR A 150 20.19 12.44 1.31
N SER A 151 19.02 11.79 1.23
CA SER A 151 18.88 10.34 1.19
C SER A 151 17.63 9.92 0.40
N ALA A 152 17.60 8.65 -0.01
CA ALA A 152 16.41 8.00 -0.55
C ALA A 152 15.69 7.17 0.53
N ILE A 153 14.37 7.07 0.40
CA ILE A 153 13.49 6.40 1.36
C ILE A 153 13.04 5.07 0.75
N PRO A 154 13.15 3.93 1.47
CA PRO A 154 12.62 2.66 0.95
C PRO A 154 11.09 2.71 0.86
N ALA A 155 10.51 2.11 -0.17
CA ALA A 155 9.08 1.88 -0.25
C ALA A 155 8.60 1.14 1.01
N PRO A 156 7.50 1.55 1.66
CA PRO A 156 6.98 0.85 2.83
C PRO A 156 6.41 -0.52 2.46
N GLY A 157 6.13 -1.36 3.47
CA GLY A 157 5.29 -2.54 3.27
C GLY A 157 3.96 -2.15 2.62
N GLY A 158 3.45 -3.03 1.76
CA GLY A 158 2.29 -2.76 0.91
C GLY A 158 2.58 -1.86 -0.28
N GLY A 159 3.78 -1.28 -0.39
CA GLY A 159 4.21 -0.47 -1.52
C GLY A 159 5.43 -1.03 -2.25
N PHE A 160 5.67 -0.55 -3.47
CA PHE A 160 6.84 -0.89 -4.27
C PHE A 160 7.28 0.27 -5.15
N VAL A 161 8.53 0.23 -5.62
CA VAL A 161 9.06 1.17 -6.62
C VAL A 161 9.84 0.37 -7.67
N LYS A 162 9.34 0.33 -8.90
CA LYS A 162 9.94 -0.47 -9.97
C LYS A 162 11.12 0.22 -10.65
N ASP A 163 11.02 1.53 -10.85
CA ASP A 163 11.93 2.30 -11.71
C ASP A 163 12.92 3.14 -10.90
N ASP A 164 14.04 3.49 -11.53
CA ASP A 164 14.98 4.47 -11.00
C ASP A 164 14.37 5.87 -10.94
N SER A 165 14.93 6.72 -10.07
CA SER A 165 14.58 8.14 -9.94
C SER A 165 13.12 8.41 -9.57
N ALA A 166 12.50 7.49 -8.82
CA ALA A 166 11.11 7.64 -8.42
C ALA A 166 10.93 8.70 -7.34
N SER A 167 9.96 9.60 -7.51
CA SER A 167 9.57 10.58 -6.50
C SER A 167 8.49 10.06 -5.54
N SER A 168 7.91 8.90 -5.81
CA SER A 168 6.86 8.27 -5.01
C SER A 168 6.94 6.76 -5.15
N PHE A 169 6.16 6.05 -4.34
CA PHE A 169 5.95 4.61 -4.45
C PHE A 169 4.52 4.30 -4.92
N GLU A 170 4.33 3.10 -5.44
CA GLU A 170 3.03 2.56 -5.82
C GLU A 170 2.54 1.57 -4.76
N LEU A 171 1.23 1.51 -4.52
CA LEU A 171 0.63 0.52 -3.62
C LEU A 171 0.38 -0.80 -4.36
N CYS A 172 0.58 -1.93 -3.69
CA CYS A 172 0.20 -3.23 -4.22
C CYS A 172 -1.30 -3.25 -4.53
N PRO A 173 -1.72 -3.62 -5.74
CA PRO A 173 -3.13 -3.72 -6.09
C PRO A 173 -3.80 -4.93 -5.40
N PRO A 174 -5.14 -4.98 -5.37
CA PRO A 174 -5.87 -6.15 -4.87
C PRO A 174 -5.42 -7.45 -5.56
N GLY A 175 -5.32 -8.52 -4.77
CA GLY A 175 -4.73 -9.81 -5.15
C GLY A 175 -3.22 -9.90 -4.93
N LEU A 176 -2.54 -8.79 -4.68
CA LEU A 176 -1.11 -8.75 -4.41
C LEU A 176 -0.84 -8.21 -3.01
N PHE A 177 0.38 -8.41 -2.52
CA PHE A 177 0.84 -7.93 -1.23
C PHE A 177 2.34 -7.65 -1.24
N ASN A 178 2.80 -6.92 -0.23
CA ASN A 178 4.24 -6.83 0.07
C ASN A 178 4.47 -6.69 1.58
N ALA A 179 5.11 -7.70 2.19
CA ALA A 179 5.40 -7.69 3.63
C ALA A 179 6.64 -6.87 4.02
N MET A 180 7.51 -6.52 3.08
CA MET A 180 8.83 -5.93 3.35
C MET A 180 8.97 -4.53 2.77
N THR A 181 9.89 -3.73 3.34
CA THR A 181 10.25 -2.44 2.74
C THR A 181 11.21 -2.62 1.57
N GLY A 182 11.30 -1.61 0.70
CA GLY A 182 12.31 -1.56 -0.35
C GLY A 182 12.08 -2.50 -1.53
N LYS A 183 10.87 -3.02 -1.74
CA LYS A 183 10.58 -3.91 -2.86
C LYS A 183 10.40 -3.17 -4.18
N THR A 184 10.73 -3.89 -5.24
CA THR A 184 10.54 -3.45 -6.64
C THR A 184 9.26 -3.98 -7.28
N SER A 185 8.59 -4.92 -6.62
CA SER A 185 7.33 -5.52 -7.07
C SER A 185 6.58 -6.13 -5.89
N CYS A 186 5.29 -6.37 -6.08
CA CYS A 186 4.46 -7.09 -5.11
C CYS A 186 4.38 -8.58 -5.43
N ASP A 187 4.17 -9.38 -4.40
CA ASP A 187 3.96 -10.82 -4.49
C ASP A 187 2.45 -11.10 -4.66
N SER A 188 2.09 -12.12 -5.44
CA SER A 188 0.68 -12.52 -5.58
C SER A 188 0.23 -13.35 -4.38
N CYS A 189 -1.01 -13.16 -3.95
CA CYS A 189 -1.63 -14.06 -2.98
C CYS A 189 -1.61 -15.50 -3.49
N SER A 190 -1.24 -16.45 -2.63
CA SER A 190 -1.31 -17.87 -2.95
C SER A 190 -2.77 -18.33 -3.03
N GLU A 191 -3.01 -19.48 -3.66
CA GLU A 191 -4.30 -20.16 -3.56
C GLU A 191 -4.71 -20.34 -2.09
N GLY A 192 -6.02 -20.31 -1.83
CA GLY A 192 -6.59 -20.28 -0.50
C GLY A 192 -6.52 -18.92 0.19
N THR A 193 -5.85 -17.93 -0.40
CA THR A 193 -5.74 -16.58 0.16
C THR A 193 -6.16 -15.51 -0.84
N TYR A 194 -6.45 -14.32 -0.33
CA TYR A 194 -6.89 -13.19 -1.15
C TYR A 194 -6.50 -11.85 -0.52
N ASN A 195 -6.60 -10.78 -1.32
CA ASN A 195 -6.55 -9.40 -0.84
C ASN A 195 -7.49 -8.51 -1.65
N SER A 196 -8.40 -7.82 -0.97
CA SER A 196 -9.41 -6.97 -1.63
C SER A 196 -9.05 -5.48 -1.69
N LYS A 197 -7.98 -5.05 -1.01
CA LYS A 197 -7.59 -3.63 -0.89
C LYS A 197 -6.18 -3.38 -1.40
N TYR A 198 -5.93 -2.15 -1.79
CA TYR A 198 -4.59 -1.67 -2.10
C TYR A 198 -3.72 -1.63 -0.85
N GLY A 199 -2.41 -1.83 -1.03
CA GLY A 199 -1.43 -1.57 0.01
C GLY A 199 -1.35 -2.64 1.10
N GLN A 200 -1.86 -3.85 0.85
CA GLN A 200 -1.85 -4.91 1.85
C GLN A 200 -0.45 -5.50 2.03
N VAL A 201 -0.12 -5.81 3.29
CA VAL A 201 1.20 -6.34 3.68
C VAL A 201 1.23 -7.87 3.76
N GLU A 202 0.06 -8.50 3.75
CA GLU A 202 -0.13 -9.95 3.80
C GLU A 202 -1.43 -10.30 3.09
N CYS A 203 -1.63 -11.57 2.75
CA CYS A 203 -2.88 -12.08 2.18
C CYS A 203 -3.74 -12.72 3.27
N ILE A 204 -5.05 -12.56 3.14
CA ILE A 204 -6.04 -13.09 4.08
C ILE A 204 -6.47 -14.48 3.61
N ALA A 205 -6.49 -15.47 4.51
CA ALA A 205 -7.00 -16.80 4.19
C ALA A 205 -8.52 -16.80 3.99
N CYS A 206 -9.01 -17.61 3.05
CA CYS A 206 -10.44 -17.84 2.90
C CYS A 206 -11.02 -18.44 4.18
N SER A 207 -12.19 -17.95 4.60
CA SER A 207 -12.86 -18.50 5.79
C SER A 207 -13.53 -19.84 5.44
N PRO A 208 -13.79 -20.71 6.44
CA PRO A 208 -14.61 -21.90 6.23
C PRO A 208 -15.92 -21.57 5.50
N GLY A 209 -16.32 -22.45 4.57
CA GLY A 209 -17.42 -22.21 3.63
C GLY A 209 -17.04 -21.45 2.36
N SER A 210 -15.79 -21.00 2.24
CA SER A 210 -15.28 -20.30 1.05
C SER A 210 -13.91 -20.81 0.62
N TYR A 211 -13.53 -20.52 -0.61
CA TYR A 211 -12.28 -20.98 -1.21
C TYR A 211 -11.70 -19.98 -2.21
N SER A 212 -10.42 -20.16 -2.55
CA SER A 212 -9.75 -19.44 -3.64
C SER A 212 -8.84 -20.40 -4.41
N GLY A 213 -9.24 -20.78 -5.62
CA GLY A 213 -8.52 -21.75 -6.44
C GLY A 213 -7.46 -21.15 -7.36
N VAL A 214 -7.21 -19.84 -7.27
CA VAL A 214 -6.27 -19.14 -8.16
C VAL A 214 -5.35 -18.23 -7.37
N LYS A 215 -4.10 -18.10 -7.85
CA LYS A 215 -3.18 -17.10 -7.33
C LYS A 215 -3.66 -15.69 -7.69
N GLY A 216 -3.35 -14.74 -6.81
CA GLY A 216 -3.70 -13.34 -7.03
C GLY A 216 -5.19 -13.03 -6.80
N SER A 217 -5.91 -13.88 -6.06
CA SER A 217 -7.34 -13.68 -5.86
C SER A 217 -7.64 -12.40 -5.08
N GLN A 218 -8.68 -11.69 -5.50
CA GLN A 218 -9.13 -10.45 -4.87
C GLN A 218 -10.24 -10.68 -3.83
N GLU A 219 -10.81 -11.88 -3.84
CA GLU A 219 -11.88 -12.33 -2.95
C GLU A 219 -11.87 -13.86 -2.81
N CYS A 220 -12.64 -14.38 -1.86
CA CYS A 220 -12.92 -15.81 -1.77
C CYS A 220 -14.32 -16.06 -2.32
N LEU A 221 -14.47 -17.19 -3.02
CA LEU A 221 -15.75 -17.65 -3.53
C LEU A 221 -16.41 -18.55 -2.49
N GLU A 222 -17.69 -18.35 -2.24
CA GLU A 222 -18.46 -19.25 -1.38
C GLU A 222 -18.65 -20.61 -2.05
N CYS A 223 -18.64 -21.67 -1.25
CA CYS A 223 -19.05 -22.99 -1.70
C CYS A 223 -20.52 -22.95 -2.11
N LEU A 224 -20.84 -23.47 -3.29
CA LEU A 224 -22.23 -23.60 -3.72
C LEU A 224 -22.97 -24.62 -2.84
N SER A 225 -24.30 -24.50 -2.75
CA SER A 225 -25.14 -25.50 -2.09
C SER A 225 -24.83 -26.91 -2.60
N GLY A 226 -24.80 -27.88 -1.69
CA GLY A 226 -24.36 -29.26 -1.96
C GLY A 226 -22.83 -29.44 -1.81
N THR A 227 -22.08 -28.37 -1.58
CA THR A 227 -20.63 -28.42 -1.35
C THR A 227 -20.23 -27.68 -0.07
N TYR A 228 -19.04 -27.97 0.43
CA TYR A 228 -18.53 -27.41 1.67
C TYR A 228 -17.01 -27.20 1.65
N ALA A 229 -16.52 -26.34 2.54
CA ALA A 229 -15.10 -26.16 2.83
C ALA A 229 -14.89 -25.98 4.33
N THR A 230 -14.22 -26.93 4.99
CA THR A 230 -14.13 -26.95 6.46
C THR A 230 -13.02 -26.06 7.00
N ASN A 231 -11.87 -26.04 6.33
CA ASN A 231 -10.69 -25.35 6.85
C ASN A 231 -10.59 -23.93 6.30
N SER A 232 -9.90 -23.06 7.05
CA SER A 232 -9.46 -21.78 6.50
C SER A 232 -8.41 -22.01 5.42
N GLY A 233 -8.47 -21.24 4.35
CA GLY A 233 -7.49 -21.31 3.26
C GLY A 233 -7.72 -22.44 2.27
N GLU A 234 -8.94 -22.97 2.18
CA GLU A 234 -9.25 -23.99 1.18
C GLU A 234 -9.12 -23.45 -0.24
N VAL A 235 -8.63 -24.32 -1.13
CA VAL A 235 -8.41 -23.99 -2.55
C VAL A 235 -9.57 -24.45 -3.44
N LYS A 236 -10.51 -25.23 -2.87
CA LYS A 236 -11.70 -25.76 -3.54
C LYS A 236 -12.76 -26.15 -2.52
N CYS A 237 -13.99 -26.35 -2.99
CA CYS A 237 -15.05 -26.98 -2.22
C CYS A 237 -15.14 -28.47 -2.49
N PHE A 238 -15.62 -29.21 -1.49
CA PHE A 238 -15.85 -30.64 -1.53
C PHE A 238 -17.36 -30.92 -1.58
N LYS A 239 -17.78 -31.97 -2.29
CA LYS A 239 -19.21 -32.34 -2.32
C LYS A 239 -19.58 -33.05 -1.03
N CYS A 240 -20.82 -32.87 -0.56
CA CYS A 240 -21.34 -33.71 0.50
C CYS A 240 -21.47 -35.15 0.05
N GLU A 241 -20.95 -36.08 0.84
CA GLU A 241 -21.05 -37.51 0.55
C GLU A 241 -22.50 -37.99 0.75
N GLU A 242 -22.79 -39.18 0.24
CA GLU A 242 -24.08 -39.84 0.47
C GLU A 242 -24.42 -39.91 1.97
N GLY A 243 -25.71 -39.83 2.29
CA GLY A 243 -26.21 -39.70 3.66
C GLY A 243 -26.12 -38.29 4.26
N THR A 244 -25.46 -37.34 3.58
CA THR A 244 -25.31 -35.95 4.05
C THR A 244 -25.71 -34.93 2.98
N TYR A 245 -25.94 -33.68 3.36
CA TYR A 245 -26.32 -32.59 2.44
C TYR A 245 -25.81 -31.22 2.91
N ALA A 246 -25.70 -30.26 1.99
CA ALA A 246 -25.39 -28.86 2.32
C ALA A 246 -26.47 -27.95 1.74
N PRO A 247 -27.37 -27.38 2.57
CA PRO A 247 -28.56 -26.70 2.06
C PRO A 247 -28.30 -25.34 1.42
N SER A 248 -27.20 -24.68 1.80
CA SER A 248 -26.96 -23.28 1.45
C SER A 248 -25.57 -23.09 0.87
N ALA A 249 -25.38 -22.00 0.13
CA ALA A 249 -24.04 -21.53 -0.19
C ALA A 249 -23.29 -21.13 1.10
N GLY A 250 -21.96 -21.24 1.09
CA GLY A 250 -21.14 -20.93 2.26
C GLY A 250 -21.12 -22.02 3.34
N SER A 251 -21.64 -23.22 3.05
CA SER A 251 -21.59 -24.33 4.01
C SER A 251 -20.14 -24.71 4.35
N TRP A 252 -19.80 -24.73 5.64
CA TRP A 252 -18.47 -25.15 6.12
C TRP A 252 -18.40 -26.65 6.45
N ASN A 253 -19.56 -27.31 6.56
CA ASN A 253 -19.69 -28.76 6.75
C ASN A 253 -20.99 -29.25 6.11
N CYS A 254 -21.07 -30.56 5.90
CA CYS A 254 -22.29 -31.26 5.54
C CYS A 254 -23.13 -31.58 6.77
N THR A 255 -24.44 -31.58 6.59
CA THR A 255 -25.43 -31.96 7.59
C THR A 255 -25.90 -33.37 7.30
N ASP A 256 -25.98 -34.21 8.32
CA ASP A 256 -26.51 -35.56 8.18
C ASP A 256 -28.01 -35.55 7.86
N CYS A 257 -28.44 -36.46 6.99
CA CYS A 257 -29.86 -36.73 6.82
C CYS A 257 -30.47 -37.15 8.15
N GLN A 258 -31.56 -36.50 8.54
CA GLN A 258 -32.25 -36.84 9.78
C GLN A 258 -33.02 -38.16 9.60
N PRO A 259 -33.32 -38.88 10.69
CA PRO A 259 -34.16 -40.08 10.63
C PRO A 259 -35.46 -39.84 9.83
N GLY A 260 -35.88 -40.85 9.08
CA GLY A 260 -36.98 -40.77 8.10
C GLY A 260 -36.59 -40.18 6.75
N THR A 261 -35.34 -39.75 6.58
CA THR A 261 -34.81 -39.22 5.31
C THR A 261 -33.50 -39.90 4.94
N PHE A 262 -33.14 -39.85 3.66
CA PHE A 262 -31.91 -40.41 3.14
C PHE A 262 -31.36 -39.55 1.98
N ASN A 263 -30.08 -39.70 1.69
CA ASN A 263 -29.47 -39.11 0.49
C ASN A 263 -28.61 -40.15 -0.25
N PRO A 264 -29.02 -40.65 -1.42
CA PRO A 264 -28.26 -41.63 -2.18
C PRO A 264 -27.22 -41.02 -3.14
N ILE A 265 -27.14 -39.69 -3.25
CA ILE A 265 -26.34 -39.01 -4.29
C ILE A 265 -25.41 -37.98 -3.64
N THR A 266 -24.16 -37.91 -4.08
CA THR A 266 -23.22 -36.89 -3.60
C THR A 266 -23.60 -35.49 -4.08
N GLY A 267 -23.38 -34.49 -3.22
CA GLY A 267 -23.60 -33.08 -3.54
C GLY A 267 -25.05 -32.61 -3.51
N GLN A 268 -25.92 -33.30 -2.76
CA GLN A 268 -27.31 -32.87 -2.61
C GLN A 268 -27.46 -31.68 -1.66
N ILE A 269 -28.53 -30.92 -1.88
CA ILE A 269 -28.91 -29.74 -1.10
C ILE A 269 -29.98 -30.04 -0.05
N SER A 270 -30.53 -31.25 -0.06
CA SER A 270 -31.57 -31.71 0.86
C SER A 270 -31.63 -33.23 0.85
N CYS A 271 -32.10 -33.83 1.95
CA CYS A 271 -32.40 -35.25 1.98
C CYS A 271 -33.79 -35.54 1.43
N GLN A 272 -33.95 -36.72 0.83
CA GLN A 272 -35.21 -37.23 0.34
C GLN A 272 -35.92 -37.99 1.48
N PRO A 273 -37.25 -37.86 1.66
CA PRO A 273 -37.99 -38.72 2.58
C PRO A 273 -37.99 -40.17 2.11
N CYS A 274 -38.03 -41.12 3.04
CA CYS A 274 -38.26 -42.52 2.67
C CYS A 274 -39.60 -42.69 1.95
N ALA A 275 -39.59 -43.51 0.90
CA ALA A 275 -40.80 -43.87 0.18
C ALA A 275 -41.72 -44.72 1.06
N GLU A 276 -43.00 -44.77 0.72
CA GLU A 276 -43.99 -45.59 1.42
C GLU A 276 -43.54 -47.06 1.50
N GLY A 277 -43.71 -47.68 2.68
CA GLY A 277 -43.23 -49.03 2.95
C GLY A 277 -41.74 -49.14 3.28
N TYR A 278 -41.03 -48.00 3.45
CA TYR A 278 -39.64 -47.95 3.86
C TYR A 278 -39.41 -46.99 5.04
N PHE A 279 -38.40 -47.27 5.87
CA PHE A 279 -38.05 -46.47 7.04
C PHE A 279 -36.53 -46.29 7.18
N GLN A 280 -36.10 -45.30 7.98
CA GLN A 280 -34.70 -45.09 8.32
C GLN A 280 -34.54 -44.49 9.73
N PRO A 281 -34.13 -45.29 10.73
CA PRO A 281 -34.04 -44.82 12.11
C PRO A 281 -32.76 -44.03 12.42
N ASN A 282 -31.72 -44.17 11.61
CA ASN A 282 -30.42 -43.56 11.88
C ASN A 282 -30.20 -42.31 11.02
N ALA A 283 -29.52 -41.31 11.59
CA ALA A 283 -29.06 -40.16 10.85
C ALA A 283 -27.88 -40.52 9.92
N GLY A 284 -27.69 -39.75 8.85
CA GLY A 284 -26.51 -39.89 7.98
C GLY A 284 -26.61 -41.03 6.97
N MET A 285 -27.81 -41.51 6.67
CA MET A 285 -28.01 -42.72 5.88
C MET A 285 -28.33 -42.44 4.42
N ASN A 286 -27.83 -43.30 3.53
CA ASN A 286 -27.96 -43.18 2.07
C ASN A 286 -29.03 -44.09 1.45
N ILE A 287 -29.76 -44.85 2.28
CA ILE A 287 -30.76 -45.82 1.85
C ILE A 287 -31.86 -45.94 2.90
N CYS A 288 -33.08 -46.26 2.48
CA CYS A 288 -34.16 -46.64 3.38
C CYS A 288 -34.33 -48.17 3.43
N LEU A 289 -34.65 -48.69 4.61
CA LEU A 289 -34.89 -50.10 4.86
C LEU A 289 -36.36 -50.43 4.57
N ALA A 290 -36.63 -51.59 3.97
CA ALA A 290 -38.01 -52.03 3.76
C ALA A 290 -38.66 -52.38 5.10
N CYS A 291 -39.91 -51.95 5.28
CA CYS A 291 -40.71 -52.38 6.41
C CYS A 291 -41.00 -53.88 6.28
N VAL A 292 -40.90 -54.61 7.39
CA VAL A 292 -41.45 -55.98 7.45
C VAL A 292 -42.95 -55.84 7.27
N ALA A 293 -43.57 -56.72 6.47
CA ALA A 293 -45.02 -56.75 6.33
C ALA A 293 -45.64 -56.76 7.73
N CYS A 294 -46.25 -55.65 8.11
CA CYS A 294 -47.17 -55.55 9.21
C CYS A 294 -48.37 -56.38 8.77
N ASP A 295 -48.36 -57.67 9.04
CA ASP A 295 -49.48 -58.56 8.79
C ASP A 295 -50.01 -58.95 10.16
N ASP A 296 -51.02 -58.21 10.62
CA ASP A 296 -51.77 -58.57 11.83
C ASP A 296 -52.79 -59.69 11.55
N GLY A 297 -52.87 -60.17 10.30
CA GLY A 297 -53.81 -61.19 9.86
C GLY A 297 -55.25 -60.68 9.71
N ASN A 298 -55.49 -59.37 9.81
CA ASN A 298 -56.81 -58.76 9.70
C ASN A 298 -57.00 -58.09 8.33
N PRO A 299 -57.88 -58.60 7.45
CA PRO A 299 -58.14 -57.98 6.15
C PRO A 299 -58.87 -56.62 6.23
N GLU A 300 -59.28 -56.18 7.42
CA GLU A 300 -59.98 -54.91 7.67
C GLU A 300 -59.07 -53.79 8.22
N THR A 301 -57.77 -54.03 8.39
CA THR A 301 -56.80 -53.03 8.88
C THR A 301 -55.99 -52.41 7.74
N ILE A 302 -55.68 -51.12 7.90
CA ILE A 302 -54.68 -50.43 7.07
C ILE A 302 -53.38 -50.41 7.85
N ASP A 303 -52.38 -51.14 7.35
CA ASP A 303 -51.05 -51.17 7.93
C ASP A 303 -50.13 -50.14 7.29
N LEU A 304 -49.64 -49.22 8.11
CA LEU A 304 -48.63 -48.23 7.76
C LEU A 304 -47.40 -48.46 8.64
N CYS A 305 -46.21 -48.22 8.10
CA CYS A 305 -45.00 -48.17 8.91
C CYS A 305 -44.51 -46.73 9.08
N ASP A 306 -44.08 -46.38 10.28
CA ASP A 306 -43.48 -45.08 10.57
C ASP A 306 -42.14 -44.94 9.82
N ALA A 307 -41.99 -43.86 9.04
CA ALA A 307 -40.80 -43.65 8.21
C ALA A 307 -39.52 -43.46 9.04
N VAL A 308 -39.62 -43.12 10.32
CA VAL A 308 -38.50 -42.95 11.25
C VAL A 308 -38.21 -44.26 11.99
N THR A 309 -39.18 -44.80 12.73
CA THR A 309 -38.93 -45.94 13.64
C THR A 309 -39.11 -47.30 12.98
N GLY A 310 -39.87 -47.38 11.89
CA GLY A 310 -40.27 -48.64 11.28
C GLY A 310 -41.39 -49.36 12.04
N ASP A 311 -41.97 -48.73 13.06
CA ASP A 311 -43.06 -49.31 13.85
C ASP A 311 -44.34 -49.42 13.01
N CYS A 312 -45.06 -50.52 13.21
CA CYS A 312 -46.36 -50.75 12.57
C CYS A 312 -47.46 -49.93 13.26
N ILE A 313 -48.24 -49.22 12.46
CA ILE A 313 -49.43 -48.49 12.87
C ILE A 313 -50.61 -49.10 12.10
N SER A 314 -51.50 -49.79 12.81
CA SER A 314 -52.69 -50.43 12.25
C SER A 314 -53.95 -49.66 12.65
N PHE A 315 -54.79 -49.30 11.68
CA PHE A 315 -56.09 -48.62 11.91
C PHE A 315 -57.25 -49.55 11.58
N THR A 316 -58.28 -49.64 12.45
CA THR A 316 -59.53 -50.38 12.18
C THR A 316 -60.58 -49.48 11.51
N ASN A 317 -61.37 -50.07 10.61
CA ASN A 317 -62.26 -49.45 9.60
C ASN A 317 -63.40 -48.51 10.10
N ASP A 318 -63.08 -47.32 10.61
CA ASP A 318 -64.05 -46.20 10.70
C ASP A 318 -63.49 -44.84 10.25
N VAL A 319 -62.24 -44.78 9.75
CA VAL A 319 -61.57 -43.50 9.42
C VAL A 319 -61.31 -43.38 7.91
N LYS A 320 -62.09 -42.52 7.24
CA LYS A 320 -61.70 -41.96 5.93
C LYS A 320 -60.76 -40.79 6.15
N LEU A 321 -59.47 -41.01 5.93
CA LEU A 321 -58.43 -39.97 5.94
C LEU A 321 -58.30 -39.38 4.52
N GLU A 322 -58.54 -38.08 4.38
CA GLU A 322 -58.11 -37.29 3.22
C GLU A 322 -56.86 -36.50 3.61
N VAL A 323 -55.84 -36.54 2.76
CA VAL A 323 -54.44 -36.23 3.11
C VAL A 323 -54.11 -34.76 2.90
N MET A 324 -53.43 -34.14 3.87
CA MET A 324 -52.49 -33.02 3.64
C MET A 324 -51.15 -33.32 4.34
N GLY A 325 -50.21 -33.96 3.62
CA GLY A 325 -48.90 -34.43 4.12
C GLY A 325 -48.48 -35.77 3.47
N SER A 326 -47.24 -36.23 3.66
CA SER A 326 -46.67 -37.44 3.01
C SER A 326 -47.25 -38.77 3.54
N MET A 327 -48.53 -39.05 3.31
CA MET A 327 -49.18 -40.34 3.56
C MET A 327 -50.20 -40.56 2.43
N TYR A 328 -50.30 -41.73 1.78
CA TYR A 328 -51.45 -42.02 0.91
C TYR A 328 -52.05 -43.42 1.08
N LEU A 329 -53.36 -43.50 0.78
CA LEU A 329 -54.29 -44.61 1.02
C LEU A 329 -54.78 -45.20 -0.30
N LYS A 330 -55.26 -46.45 -0.26
CA LYS A 330 -56.02 -47.09 -1.34
C LYS A 330 -57.43 -46.45 -1.42
N PRO A 331 -57.91 -45.95 -2.57
CA PRO A 331 -59.21 -45.28 -2.62
C PRO A 331 -60.36 -46.27 -2.45
N ILE A 332 -61.24 -46.01 -1.50
CA ILE A 332 -62.51 -46.72 -1.34
C ILE A 332 -63.57 -45.98 -2.19
N PRO A 333 -64.40 -46.68 -3.00
CA PRO A 333 -65.51 -46.05 -3.72
C PRO A 333 -66.46 -45.29 -2.77
N LYS A 334 -67.00 -44.16 -3.23
CA LYS A 334 -67.98 -43.34 -2.49
C LYS A 334 -69.17 -44.19 -2.03
N ALA A 335 -69.52 -44.12 -0.74
CA ALA A 335 -70.85 -44.47 -0.27
C ALA A 335 -71.78 -43.26 -0.47
N PRO A 336 -73.08 -43.43 -0.80
CA PRO A 336 -73.89 -42.38 -1.44
C PRO A 336 -74.50 -41.32 -0.50
N ASP A 337 -74.45 -41.46 0.83
CA ASP A 337 -75.49 -40.85 1.67
C ASP A 337 -75.02 -40.07 2.93
N ASN A 338 -74.01 -39.18 2.89
CA ASN A 338 -73.97 -38.00 3.80
C ASN A 338 -72.82 -37.01 3.48
N PRO A 339 -73.02 -35.67 3.42
CA PRO A 339 -71.94 -34.72 3.08
C PRO A 339 -71.23 -34.02 4.26
N GLU A 340 -71.66 -34.18 5.52
CA GLU A 340 -71.13 -33.35 6.65
C GLU A 340 -70.44 -34.12 7.79
N GLU A 341 -70.36 -35.45 7.74
CA GLU A 341 -69.69 -36.26 8.75
C GLU A 341 -68.21 -36.51 8.33
N GLY A 342 -67.24 -36.09 9.15
CA GLY A 342 -65.82 -36.42 8.93
C GLY A 342 -64.84 -35.29 8.60
N GLN A 343 -65.04 -34.06 9.10
CA GLN A 343 -63.99 -33.04 8.99
C GLN A 343 -62.83 -33.32 9.96
N ILE A 344 -61.63 -33.54 9.42
CA ILE A 344 -60.39 -33.81 10.17
C ILE A 344 -59.50 -32.57 10.09
N TYR A 345 -58.98 -32.12 11.23
CA TYR A 345 -58.07 -30.97 11.32
C TYR A 345 -56.74 -31.39 11.95
N PHE A 346 -55.62 -31.03 11.30
CA PHE A 346 -54.28 -31.34 11.77
C PHE A 346 -53.56 -30.08 12.27
N ASP A 347 -53.07 -30.12 13.51
CA ASP A 347 -52.24 -29.07 14.06
C ASP A 347 -50.76 -29.41 13.82
N SER A 348 -50.15 -28.75 12.83
CA SER A 348 -48.76 -28.97 12.44
C SER A 348 -47.75 -28.62 13.54
N PHE A 349 -48.13 -27.83 14.56
CA PHE A 349 -47.26 -27.50 15.69
C PHE A 349 -47.28 -28.57 16.78
N LEU A 350 -48.36 -29.35 16.90
CA LEU A 350 -48.55 -30.32 17.99
C LEU A 350 -48.47 -31.79 17.57
N ARG A 351 -48.40 -32.09 16.26
CA ARG A 351 -48.44 -33.47 15.70
C ARG A 351 -49.60 -34.32 16.26
N LYS A 352 -50.77 -33.71 16.45
CA LYS A 352 -51.97 -34.41 16.95
C LYS A 352 -53.08 -34.35 15.90
N VAL A 353 -53.72 -35.50 15.68
CA VAL A 353 -54.91 -35.60 14.82
C VAL A 353 -56.13 -35.35 15.70
N ARG A 354 -57.03 -34.47 15.28
CA ARG A 354 -58.35 -34.35 15.91
C ARG A 354 -59.43 -34.71 14.91
N VAL A 355 -60.38 -35.52 15.35
CA VAL A 355 -61.54 -35.92 14.55
C VAL A 355 -62.80 -35.41 15.22
N PHE A 356 -63.70 -34.86 14.42
CA PHE A 356 -65.01 -34.40 14.85
C PHE A 356 -66.01 -35.56 14.74
N ASP A 357 -66.54 -36.02 15.88
CA ASP A 357 -67.46 -37.17 15.95
C ASP A 357 -68.93 -36.78 15.70
N GLY A 358 -69.17 -35.58 15.20
CA GLY A 358 -70.50 -34.99 15.03
C GLY A 358 -71.01 -34.20 16.24
N VAL A 359 -70.34 -34.27 17.40
CA VAL A 359 -70.72 -33.53 18.63
C VAL A 359 -69.54 -32.77 19.24
N ASN A 360 -68.34 -33.37 19.31
CA ASN A 360 -67.14 -32.78 19.88
C ASN A 360 -65.89 -33.09 19.04
N TRP A 361 -64.86 -32.26 19.20
CA TRP A 361 -63.53 -32.55 18.68
C TRP A 361 -62.76 -33.46 19.65
N VAL A 362 -62.41 -34.66 19.20
CA VAL A 362 -61.69 -35.66 20.01
C VAL A 362 -60.24 -35.74 19.54
N ASN A 363 -59.29 -35.71 20.49
CA ASN A 363 -57.88 -35.93 20.18
C ASN A 363 -57.64 -37.42 19.95
N ILE A 364 -57.03 -37.75 18.81
CA ILE A 364 -56.45 -39.06 18.57
C ILE A 364 -54.97 -38.92 18.96
N ASN A 365 -54.61 -39.57 20.07
CA ASN A 365 -53.23 -39.62 20.55
C ASN A 365 -52.38 -40.54 19.67
#